data_AF-A0A6G0YA46-F1
#
_entry.id   AF-A0A6G0YA46-F1
#
_cell.length_a   1.000
_cell.length_b   1.000
_cell.length_c   1.000
_cell.angle_alpha   90.00
_cell.angle_beta   90.00
_cell.angle_gamma   90.00
#
_symmetry.space_group_name_H-M   'P 1'
#
loop_
_entity.id
_entity.type
_entity.pdbx_description
1 polymer ?
#
loop_
_entity_poly.entity_id
_entity_poly.type
_entity_poly.pdbx_seq_one_letter_code
_entity_poly.pdbx_strand_id
1 'polypeptide(L)'
;MNASALYYSMKLKVHNFTIYNVNNERQCHNYWWNECEGELDASVFVSILLSHLETYCINIDQEEKKNIILFSDGCGYQNRNSILSNALLNFSVQHNVVIEQKFLIKGHTQMPCDSVHSSIERKLKNKDIHLPSDYVRITKEARTTPCPYQATLLYHTFFNDYKINQTYKSIRPGKGKGDPEVRDIRALKYDPVTQMIYYKLNFKDTFYLPLTLPRNKYFELIEHYPKLYAKQIPLTLSKWTDLQKLKHVLPVDTDAFYDSLPHADTLKQRKHQGI
;
A
#
# COMPACT_ATOMS: atom_id res chain seq x y z
N MET A 1 2.78 -6.63 -40.43
CA MET A 1 1.63 -5.88 -39.83
C MET A 1 1.37 -6.21 -38.36
N ASN A 2 1.85 -7.33 -37.78
CA ASN A 2 1.47 -7.75 -36.41
C ASN A 2 2.03 -6.91 -35.25
N ALA A 3 3.18 -6.22 -35.43
CA ALA A 3 3.76 -5.40 -34.37
C ALA A 3 2.92 -4.15 -34.02
N SER A 4 2.14 -3.63 -34.97
CA SER A 4 1.34 -2.41 -34.80
C SER A 4 0.09 -2.63 -33.94
N ALA A 5 -0.59 -3.78 -34.08
CA ALA A 5 -1.82 -4.06 -33.34
C ALA A 5 -1.57 -4.42 -31.86
N LEU A 6 -0.49 -5.15 -31.58
CA LEU A 6 -0.12 -5.52 -30.20
C LEU A 6 0.33 -4.31 -29.36
N TYR A 7 0.87 -3.27 -30.00
CA TYR A 7 1.29 -2.04 -29.31
C TYR A 7 0.14 -1.36 -28.55
N TYR A 8 -1.09 -1.45 -29.08
CA TYR A 8 -2.28 -0.85 -28.47
C TYR A 8 -3.03 -1.79 -27.52
N SER A 9 -2.58 -3.04 -27.38
CA SER A 9 -3.23 -4.03 -26.52
C SER A 9 -2.99 -3.72 -25.04
N MET A 10 -4.04 -3.84 -24.21
CA MET A 10 -3.94 -3.63 -22.78
C MET A 10 -3.03 -4.69 -22.12
N LYS A 11 -2.09 -4.24 -21.29
CA LYS A 11 -1.20 -5.12 -20.49
C LYS A 11 -1.74 -5.37 -19.09
N LEU A 12 -1.39 -6.52 -18.51
CA LEU A 12 -1.69 -6.84 -17.11
C LEU A 12 -0.91 -5.87 -16.22
N LYS A 13 -1.59 -5.22 -15.29
CA LYS A 13 -0.94 -4.31 -14.34
C LYS A 13 -0.44 -5.12 -13.15
N VAL A 14 0.82 -4.87 -12.80
CA VAL A 14 1.44 -5.38 -11.58
C VAL A 14 1.92 -4.19 -10.77
N HIS A 15 1.53 -4.15 -9.51
CA HIS A 15 1.78 -3.08 -8.55
C HIS A 15 2.92 -3.48 -7.62
N ASN A 16 3.66 -2.49 -7.12
CA ASN A 16 4.70 -2.67 -6.11
C ASN A 16 4.50 -1.66 -4.98
N PHE A 17 4.52 -2.12 -3.74
CA PHE A 17 4.59 -1.29 -2.55
C PHE A 17 5.88 -1.58 -1.78
N THR A 18 6.65 -0.53 -1.49
CA THR A 18 8.00 -0.65 -0.92
C THR A 18 8.04 -0.13 0.50
N ILE A 19 8.57 -0.95 1.41
CA ILE A 19 8.88 -0.55 2.78
C ILE A 19 10.39 -0.68 2.99
N TYR A 20 11.01 0.43 3.38
CA TYR A 20 12.45 0.53 3.57
C TYR A 20 12.78 0.74 5.04
N ASN A 21 13.58 -0.16 5.62
CA ASN A 21 14.12 0.01 6.97
C ASN A 21 15.37 0.88 6.92
N VAL A 22 15.27 2.10 7.47
CA VAL A 22 16.32 3.12 7.45
C VAL A 22 17.49 2.79 8.41
N ASN A 23 17.31 1.82 9.32
CA ASN A 23 18.37 1.37 10.22
C ASN A 23 19.56 0.77 9.44
N ASN A 24 20.66 0.53 10.13
CA ASN A 24 21.97 0.17 9.54
C ASN A 24 21.93 -1.01 8.56
N GLU A 25 21.00 -1.94 8.74
CA GLU A 25 20.85 -3.12 7.88
C GLU A 25 20.28 -2.82 6.49
N ARG A 26 19.68 -1.63 6.28
CA ARG A 26 19.19 -1.15 4.97
C ARG A 26 18.32 -2.17 4.24
N GLN A 27 17.56 -2.95 5.00
CA GLN A 27 16.64 -3.95 4.47
C GLN A 27 15.49 -3.25 3.76
N CYS A 28 15.07 -3.80 2.63
CA CYS A 28 14.01 -3.24 1.82
C CYS A 28 13.12 -4.37 1.31
N HIS A 29 11.82 -4.21 1.52
CA HIS A 29 10.80 -5.19 1.17
C HIS A 29 9.88 -4.61 0.12
N ASN A 30 9.71 -5.34 -0.98
CA ASN A 30 8.86 -4.99 -2.10
C ASN A 30 7.72 -5.98 -2.18
N TYR A 31 6.50 -5.49 -2.09
CA TYR A 31 5.29 -6.29 -2.13
C TYR A 31 4.63 -6.12 -3.48
N TRP A 32 4.59 -7.19 -4.26
CA TRP A 32 4.07 -7.20 -5.61
C TRP A 32 2.71 -7.87 -5.66
N TRP A 33 1.77 -7.33 -6.43
CA TRP A 33 0.49 -7.98 -6.73
C TRP A 33 -0.02 -7.53 -8.08
N ASN A 34 -0.75 -8.39 -8.79
CA ASN A 34 -1.41 -7.99 -10.03
C ASN A 34 -2.82 -7.47 -9.75
N GLU A 35 -3.40 -6.75 -10.72
CA GLU A 35 -4.72 -6.10 -10.54
C GLU A 35 -5.91 -7.06 -10.33
N CYS A 36 -5.73 -8.37 -10.54
CA CYS A 36 -6.72 -9.38 -10.17
C CYS A 36 -6.64 -9.77 -8.69
N GLU A 37 -5.50 -9.53 -8.03
CA GLU A 37 -5.30 -9.86 -6.62
C GLU A 37 -5.66 -8.71 -5.69
N GLY A 38 -5.59 -7.47 -6.16
CA GLY A 38 -5.95 -6.32 -5.34
C GLY A 38 -5.89 -5.00 -6.10
N GLU A 39 -6.75 -4.06 -5.70
CA GLU A 39 -6.77 -2.70 -6.25
C GLU A 39 -5.73 -1.79 -5.57
N LEU A 40 -5.60 -0.55 -6.05
CA LEU A 40 -4.85 0.50 -5.37
C LEU A 40 -5.74 1.22 -4.33
N ASP A 41 -6.20 0.44 -3.36
CA ASP A 41 -7.13 0.83 -2.31
C ASP A 41 -6.42 0.99 -0.95
N ALA A 42 -6.96 1.82 -0.06
CA ALA A 42 -6.36 2.06 1.26
C ALA A 42 -6.22 0.78 2.10
N SER A 43 -7.24 -0.10 2.13
CA SER A 43 -7.19 -1.36 2.89
C SER A 43 -6.11 -2.33 2.35
N VAL A 44 -5.82 -2.31 1.05
CA VAL A 44 -4.69 -3.04 0.44
C VAL A 44 -3.35 -2.56 1.03
N PHE A 45 -3.08 -1.25 1.01
CA PHE A 45 -1.83 -0.71 1.56
C PHE A 45 -1.71 -0.94 3.07
N VAL A 46 -2.81 -0.80 3.81
CA VAL A 46 -2.85 -1.04 5.25
C VAL A 46 -2.53 -2.50 5.57
N SER A 47 -3.11 -3.45 4.83
CA SER A 47 -2.82 -4.89 5.02
C SER A 47 -1.32 -5.18 4.91
N ILE A 48 -0.66 -4.60 3.89
CA ILE A 48 0.76 -4.79 3.66
C ILE A 48 1.58 -4.17 4.79
N LEU A 49 1.28 -2.92 5.16
CA LEU A 49 2.01 -2.21 6.19
C LEU A 49 1.87 -2.89 7.55
N LEU A 50 0.65 -3.22 7.99
CA LEU A 50 0.46 -3.86 9.30
C LEU A 50 1.11 -5.25 9.36
N SER A 51 1.00 -6.07 8.29
CA SER A 51 1.69 -7.36 8.22
C SER A 51 3.21 -7.19 8.28
N HIS A 52 3.76 -6.15 7.66
CA HIS A 52 5.18 -5.83 7.74
C HIS A 52 5.59 -5.43 9.17
N LEU A 53 4.83 -4.54 9.82
CA LEU A 53 5.11 -4.13 11.20
C LEU A 53 5.01 -5.32 12.16
N GLU A 54 4.00 -6.18 12.01
CA GLU A 54 3.85 -7.41 12.80
C GLU A 54 5.09 -8.29 12.67
N THR A 55 5.56 -8.52 11.45
CA THR A 55 6.66 -9.45 11.17
C THR A 55 8.01 -8.92 11.62
N TYR A 56 8.27 -7.62 11.46
CA TYR A 56 9.62 -7.06 11.55
C TYR A 56 9.81 -6.01 12.65
N CYS A 57 8.74 -5.47 13.22
CA CYS A 57 8.82 -4.44 14.25
C CYS A 57 8.29 -4.91 15.61
N ILE A 58 7.41 -5.90 15.63
CA ILE A 58 6.93 -6.51 16.88
C ILE A 58 7.83 -7.68 17.24
N ASN A 59 8.49 -7.57 18.39
CA ASN A 59 9.21 -8.67 19.01
C ASN A 59 8.52 -9.01 20.34
N ILE A 60 7.91 -10.20 20.41
CA ILE A 60 7.15 -10.64 21.59
C ILE A 60 8.09 -10.83 22.79
N ASP A 61 9.32 -11.28 22.55
CA ASP A 61 10.31 -11.62 23.57
C ASP A 61 11.04 -10.40 24.16
N GLN A 62 10.84 -9.21 23.60
CA GLN A 62 11.38 -7.98 24.17
C GLN A 62 10.50 -7.45 25.30
N GLU A 63 11.09 -7.31 26.50
CA GLU A 63 10.46 -6.71 27.68
C GLU A 63 10.08 -5.23 27.46
N GLU A 64 10.98 -4.44 26.86
CA GLU A 64 10.73 -3.05 26.52
C GLU A 64 10.35 -2.91 25.04
N LYS A 65 9.09 -2.53 24.79
CA LYS A 65 8.59 -2.31 23.44
C LYS A 65 9.13 -0.98 22.89
N LYS A 66 9.76 -1.02 21.72
CA LYS A 66 10.30 0.17 21.05
C LYS A 66 9.20 0.92 20.30
N ASN A 67 9.29 2.24 20.32
CA ASN A 67 8.43 3.09 19.50
C ASN A 67 8.74 2.87 18.01
N ILE A 68 7.69 2.87 17.19
CA ILE A 68 7.80 2.74 15.74
C ILE A 68 7.71 4.14 15.11
N ILE A 69 8.68 4.49 14.26
CA ILE A 69 8.65 5.74 13.50
C ILE A 69 8.50 5.42 12.02
N LEU A 70 7.39 5.84 11.43
CA LEU A 70 7.11 5.70 10.01
C LEU A 70 7.41 7.02 9.29
N PHE A 71 8.18 6.95 8.21
CA PHE A 71 8.32 8.07 7.29
C PHE A 71 7.52 7.75 6.03
N SER A 72 6.58 8.62 5.70
CA SER A 72 5.67 8.44 4.58
C SER A 72 5.69 9.64 3.64
N ASP A 73 5.41 9.38 2.36
CA ASP A 73 5.08 10.45 1.43
C ASP A 73 3.72 11.10 1.79
N GLY A 74 3.36 12.15 1.06
CA GLY A 74 2.09 12.84 1.25
C GLY A 74 0.89 12.21 0.55
N CYS A 75 0.98 10.97 0.10
CA CYS A 75 -0.06 10.35 -0.72
C CYS A 75 -1.34 10.09 0.09
N GLY A 76 -2.43 10.77 -0.26
CA GLY A 76 -3.70 10.69 0.47
C GLY A 76 -4.30 9.28 0.49
N TYR A 77 -4.32 8.59 -0.65
CA TYR A 77 -4.96 7.28 -0.73
C TYR A 77 -4.13 6.13 -0.10
N GLN A 78 -2.80 6.27 -0.04
CA GLN A 78 -1.90 5.26 0.56
C GLN A 78 -1.63 5.54 2.03
N ASN A 79 -1.08 6.73 2.31
CA ASN A 79 -0.38 6.98 3.56
C ASN A 79 -1.07 8.02 4.44
N ARG A 80 -1.84 8.94 3.87
CA ARG A 80 -2.44 10.08 4.60
C ARG A 80 -3.96 10.08 4.52
N ASN A 81 -4.58 9.05 5.09
CA ASN A 81 -6.03 8.90 5.21
C ASN A 81 -6.45 8.35 6.58
N SER A 82 -7.76 8.41 6.85
CA SER A 82 -8.34 7.91 8.09
C SER A 82 -8.30 6.39 8.20
N ILE A 83 -8.38 5.63 7.09
CA ILE A 83 -8.39 4.17 7.13
C ILE A 83 -7.07 3.66 7.73
N LEU A 84 -5.93 4.09 7.19
CA LEU A 84 -4.62 3.77 7.75
C LEU A 84 -4.46 4.30 9.18
N SER A 85 -4.94 5.50 9.46
CA SER A 85 -4.79 6.09 10.79
C SER A 85 -5.57 5.35 11.87
N ASN A 86 -6.77 4.86 11.58
CA ASN A 86 -7.51 4.00 12.52
C ASN A 86 -6.81 2.65 12.69
N ALA A 87 -6.32 2.06 11.60
CA ALA A 87 -5.64 0.77 11.64
C ALA A 87 -4.32 0.83 12.43
N LEU A 88 -3.54 1.91 12.29
CA LEU A 88 -2.33 2.15 13.09
C LEU A 88 -2.66 2.42 14.56
N LEU A 89 -3.76 3.11 14.87
CA LEU A 89 -4.21 3.24 16.27
C LEU A 89 -4.57 1.87 16.85
N ASN A 90 -5.32 1.06 16.10
CA ASN A 90 -5.68 -0.29 16.53
C ASN A 90 -4.44 -1.15 16.79
N PHE A 91 -3.50 -1.15 15.85
CA PHE A 91 -2.22 -1.85 15.99
C PHE A 91 -1.41 -1.34 17.18
N SER A 92 -1.34 -0.02 17.36
CA SER A 92 -0.67 0.62 18.50
C SER A 92 -1.21 0.10 19.83
N VAL A 93 -2.53 0.11 20.01
CA VAL A 93 -3.20 -0.38 21.23
C VAL A 93 -3.01 -1.88 21.40
N GLN A 94 -3.22 -2.67 20.34
CA GLN A 94 -3.10 -4.14 20.37
C GLN A 94 -1.71 -4.60 20.82
N HIS A 95 -0.66 -3.95 20.33
CA HIS A 95 0.74 -4.33 20.63
C HIS A 95 1.37 -3.49 21.75
N ASN A 96 0.61 -2.57 22.34
CA ASN A 96 1.08 -1.61 23.33
C ASN A 96 2.38 -0.88 22.89
N VAL A 97 2.38 -0.36 21.66
CA VAL A 97 3.50 0.39 21.06
C VAL A 97 3.06 1.78 20.65
N VAL A 98 3.88 2.80 20.89
CA VAL A 98 3.65 4.13 20.30
C VAL A 98 4.13 4.12 18.86
N ILE A 99 3.28 4.61 17.95
CA ILE A 99 3.63 4.80 16.55
C ILE A 99 3.63 6.29 16.23
N GLU A 100 4.68 6.77 15.57
CA GLU A 100 4.79 8.15 15.07
C GLU A 100 4.92 8.10 13.54
N GLN A 101 3.91 8.57 12.82
CA GLN A 101 3.95 8.69 11.37
C GLN A 101 4.28 10.11 10.96
N LYS A 102 5.39 10.30 10.25
CA LYS A 102 5.91 11.59 9.76
C LYS A 102 5.71 11.70 8.26
N PHE A 103 5.22 12.85 7.81
CA PHE A 103 4.97 13.11 6.40
C PHE A 103 5.98 14.10 5.82
N LEU A 104 6.66 13.69 4.75
CA LEU A 104 7.65 14.55 4.10
C LEU A 104 7.03 15.81 3.48
N ILE A 105 7.77 16.91 3.54
CA ILE A 105 7.38 18.20 2.96
C ILE A 105 7.77 18.22 1.48
N LYS A 106 6.95 18.88 0.65
CA LYS A 106 7.27 19.13 -0.76
C LYS A 106 8.66 19.78 -0.88
N GLY A 107 9.53 19.23 -1.74
CA GLY A 107 10.93 19.65 -1.89
C GLY A 107 11.94 18.83 -1.09
N HIS A 108 11.50 18.02 -0.12
CA HIS A 108 12.32 17.06 0.63
C HIS A 108 11.75 15.63 0.51
N THR A 109 11.20 15.31 -0.65
CA THR A 109 10.43 14.08 -0.88
C THR A 109 11.26 12.89 -1.31
N GLN A 110 12.57 13.05 -1.53
CA GLN A 110 13.40 11.95 -1.98
C GLN A 110 13.57 10.92 -0.86
N MET A 111 12.83 9.82 -0.97
CA MET A 111 12.89 8.72 -0.01
C MET A 111 13.83 7.63 -0.51
N PRO A 112 14.40 6.81 0.41
CA PRO A 112 15.08 5.58 0.02
C PRO A 112 14.25 4.70 -0.92
N CYS A 113 12.92 4.69 -0.75
CA CYS A 113 12.00 3.97 -1.65
C CYS A 113 12.11 4.44 -3.11
N ASP A 114 12.29 5.73 -3.39
CA ASP A 114 12.43 6.24 -4.77
C ASP A 114 13.72 5.70 -5.43
N SER A 115 14.78 5.56 -4.64
CA SER A 115 16.03 4.95 -5.09
C SER A 115 15.86 3.45 -5.37
N VAL A 116 15.07 2.75 -4.56
CA VAL A 116 14.71 1.34 -4.77
C VAL A 116 13.95 1.18 -6.08
N HIS A 117 12.88 1.97 -6.28
CA HIS A 117 12.10 1.95 -7.52
C HIS A 117 12.96 2.23 -8.74
N SER A 118 13.81 3.26 -8.68
CA SER A 118 14.76 3.59 -9.76
C SER A 118 15.73 2.44 -10.08
N SER A 119 16.17 1.70 -9.06
CA SER A 119 17.08 0.55 -9.23
C SER A 119 16.36 -0.64 -9.87
N ILE A 120 15.13 -0.92 -9.43
CA ILE A 120 14.29 -1.97 -10.00
C ILE A 120 13.94 -1.65 -11.45
N GLU A 121 13.49 -0.44 -11.75
CA GLU A 121 13.14 0.00 -13.12
C GLU A 121 14.33 -0.12 -14.07
N ARG A 122 15.53 0.26 -13.62
CA ARG A 122 16.75 0.09 -14.40
C ARG A 122 17.04 -1.37 -14.70
N LYS A 123 16.76 -2.27 -13.75
CA LYS A 123 16.96 -3.71 -13.92
C LYS A 123 15.88 -4.36 -14.79
N LEU A 124 14.66 -3.82 -14.77
CA LEU A 124 13.53 -4.23 -15.63
C LEU A 124 13.73 -3.79 -17.08
N LYS A 125 14.44 -2.67 -17.30
CA LYS A 125 14.70 -2.17 -18.65
C LYS A 125 15.43 -3.22 -19.49
N ASN A 126 14.90 -3.47 -20.69
CA ASN A 126 15.41 -4.46 -21.66
C ASN A 126 15.41 -5.91 -21.14
N LYS A 127 14.57 -6.24 -20.15
CA LYS A 127 14.29 -7.62 -19.77
C LYS A 127 12.91 -8.03 -20.27
N ASP A 128 12.82 -9.28 -20.70
CA ASP A 128 11.54 -9.92 -20.96
C ASP A 128 10.84 -10.21 -19.62
N ILE A 129 9.58 -9.82 -19.54
CA ILE A 129 8.72 -9.98 -18.37
C ILE A 129 7.47 -10.70 -18.86
N HIS A 130 7.29 -11.93 -18.42
CA HIS A 130 6.16 -12.76 -18.86
C HIS A 130 5.17 -12.99 -17.73
N LEU A 131 5.65 -13.15 -16.49
CA LEU A 131 4.78 -13.43 -15.35
C LEU A 131 5.00 -12.42 -14.21
N PRO A 132 4.01 -12.22 -13.32
CA PRO A 132 4.20 -11.42 -12.10
C PRO A 132 5.40 -11.87 -11.24
N SER A 133 5.73 -13.16 -11.26
CA SER A 133 6.91 -13.72 -10.57
C SER A 133 8.24 -13.19 -11.13
N ASP A 134 8.29 -12.75 -12.38
CA ASP A 134 9.49 -12.12 -12.95
C ASP A 134 9.82 -10.81 -12.24
N TYR A 135 8.81 -10.02 -11.86
CA TYR A 135 9.04 -8.79 -11.07
C TYR A 135 9.67 -9.09 -9.73
N VAL A 136 9.26 -10.17 -9.06
CA VAL A 136 9.84 -10.61 -7.78
C VAL A 136 11.30 -10.99 -7.96
N ARG A 137 11.60 -11.82 -8.96
CA ARG A 137 12.98 -12.26 -9.27
C ARG A 137 13.87 -11.06 -9.63
N ILE A 138 13.42 -10.21 -10.56
CA ILE A 138 14.17 -9.04 -11.01
C ILE A 138 14.39 -8.03 -9.87
N THR A 139 13.41 -7.87 -8.97
CA THR A 139 13.56 -7.01 -7.79
C THR A 139 14.68 -7.50 -6.89
N LYS A 140 14.77 -8.80 -6.61
CA LYS A 140 15.86 -9.38 -5.81
C LYS A 140 17.24 -9.13 -6.45
N GLU A 141 17.31 -9.20 -7.78
CA GLU A 141 18.53 -8.93 -8.56
C GLU A 141 18.87 -7.44 -8.72
N ALA A 142 17.96 -6.53 -8.40
CA ALA A 142 18.12 -5.10 -8.66
C ALA A 142 19.14 -4.42 -7.74
N ARG A 143 19.47 -5.06 -6.60
CA ARG A 143 20.52 -4.62 -5.68
C ARG A 143 21.36 -5.81 -5.25
N THR A 144 22.67 -5.65 -5.20
CA THR A 144 23.60 -6.65 -4.64
C THR A 144 24.15 -6.19 -3.29
N THR A 145 24.55 -4.93 -3.18
CA THR A 145 25.13 -4.32 -1.97
C THR A 145 24.15 -3.32 -1.34
N PRO A 146 23.98 -3.30 0.01
CA PRO A 146 24.60 -4.18 1.00
C PRO A 146 24.01 -5.60 1.02
N CYS A 147 22.79 -5.77 0.51
CA CYS A 147 22.14 -7.06 0.34
C CYS A 147 21.05 -6.96 -0.74
N PRO A 148 20.63 -8.09 -1.33
CA PRO A 148 19.45 -8.15 -2.20
C PRO A 148 18.20 -7.50 -1.60
N TYR A 149 17.36 -6.93 -2.45
CA TYR A 149 16.02 -6.54 -1.99
C TYR A 149 15.20 -7.78 -1.67
N GLN A 150 14.35 -7.69 -0.66
CA GLN A 150 13.31 -8.69 -0.45
C GLN A 150 12.12 -8.38 -1.37
N ALA A 151 11.50 -9.43 -1.88
CA ALA A 151 10.34 -9.31 -2.75
C ALA A 151 9.38 -10.48 -2.52
N THR A 152 8.09 -10.14 -2.36
CA THR A 152 7.00 -11.07 -2.07
C THR A 152 5.87 -10.84 -3.06
N LEU A 153 5.34 -11.92 -3.63
CA LEU A 153 4.11 -11.87 -4.44
C LEU A 153 2.90 -12.08 -3.52
N LEU A 154 1.94 -11.17 -3.58
CA LEU A 154 0.72 -11.18 -2.78
C LEU A 154 -0.49 -11.59 -3.62
N TYR A 155 -1.46 -12.18 -2.94
CA TYR A 155 -2.72 -12.67 -3.50
C TYR A 155 -3.90 -12.04 -2.76
N HIS A 156 -5.09 -12.09 -3.36
CA HIS A 156 -6.32 -11.49 -2.81
C HIS A 156 -6.65 -11.95 -1.38
N THR A 157 -6.26 -13.17 -1.02
CA THR A 157 -6.42 -13.75 0.32
C THR A 157 -5.58 -13.04 1.39
N PHE A 158 -4.56 -12.27 1.00
CA PHE A 158 -3.72 -11.50 1.93
C PHE A 158 -4.45 -10.27 2.49
N PHE A 159 -5.34 -9.65 1.72
CA PHE A 159 -5.90 -8.34 2.04
C PHE A 159 -7.12 -8.43 2.96
N ASN A 160 -7.13 -7.61 4.01
CA ASN A 160 -8.25 -7.45 4.94
C ASN A 160 -8.90 -6.07 4.74
N ASP A 161 -10.19 -5.94 5.07
CA ASP A 161 -10.93 -4.68 4.96
C ASP A 161 -10.84 -3.85 6.24
N TYR A 162 -10.12 -2.74 6.16
CA TYR A 162 -9.94 -1.78 7.25
C TYR A 162 -10.91 -0.60 7.19
N LYS A 163 -11.87 -0.59 6.24
CA LYS A 163 -12.85 0.49 6.13
C LYS A 163 -13.92 0.43 7.21
N ILE A 164 -14.15 -0.75 7.78
CA ILE A 164 -15.17 -0.98 8.79
C ILE A 164 -14.80 -0.34 10.14
N ASN A 165 -15.82 0.05 10.92
CA ASN A 165 -15.70 0.45 12.33
C ASN A 165 -14.67 1.54 12.64
N GLN A 166 -14.42 2.48 11.73
CA GLN A 166 -13.51 3.60 11.96
C GLN A 166 -13.96 4.49 13.13
N THR A 167 -13.13 4.61 14.17
CA THR A 167 -13.27 5.57 15.27
C THR A 167 -13.19 7.01 14.73
N TYR A 168 -12.16 7.30 13.94
CA TYR A 168 -11.95 8.59 13.28
C TYR A 168 -12.47 8.55 11.84
N LYS A 169 -13.56 9.25 11.53
CA LYS A 169 -14.07 9.38 10.14
C LYS A 169 -13.19 10.27 9.26
N SER A 170 -12.35 11.10 9.87
CA SER A 170 -11.45 12.02 9.19
C SER A 170 -10.25 12.28 10.09
N ILE A 171 -9.10 12.52 9.47
CA ILE A 171 -7.88 12.98 10.17
C ILE A 171 -7.67 14.49 10.03
N ARG A 172 -8.66 15.22 9.50
CA ARG A 172 -8.59 16.67 9.36
C ARG A 172 -8.51 17.34 10.75
N PRO A 173 -7.47 18.13 11.04
CA PRO A 173 -7.38 18.83 12.33
C PRO A 173 -8.44 19.93 12.49
N GLY A 174 -8.67 20.69 11.41
CA GLY A 174 -9.62 21.80 11.36
C GLY A 174 -11.09 21.39 11.22
N LYS A 175 -12.00 22.27 11.67
CA LYS A 175 -13.46 22.07 11.60
C LYS A 175 -14.14 22.98 10.56
N GLY A 176 -13.60 24.18 10.36
CA GLY A 176 -14.17 25.21 9.51
C GLY A 176 -13.36 25.52 8.25
N LYS A 177 -13.82 26.52 7.50
CA LYS A 177 -13.10 27.08 6.35
C LYS A 177 -11.93 27.92 6.85
N GLY A 178 -10.73 27.70 6.30
CA GLY A 178 -9.50 28.38 6.73
C GLY A 178 -8.72 27.62 7.81
N ASP A 179 -9.32 26.62 8.45
CA ASP A 179 -8.62 25.77 9.40
C ASP A 179 -7.69 24.75 8.70
N PRO A 180 -6.66 24.24 9.40
CA PRO A 180 -5.74 23.26 8.86
C PRO A 180 -6.43 22.02 8.27
N GLU A 181 -5.95 21.60 7.10
CA GLU A 181 -6.45 20.45 6.35
C GLU A 181 -5.56 19.22 6.53
N VAL A 182 -6.00 18.07 6.01
CA VAL A 182 -5.22 16.82 6.06
C VAL A 182 -3.83 17.00 5.42
N ARG A 183 -3.71 17.82 4.37
CA ARG A 183 -2.44 18.11 3.71
C ARG A 183 -1.44 18.91 4.57
N ASP A 184 -1.93 19.57 5.62
CA ASP A 184 -1.12 20.40 6.51
C ASP A 184 -0.50 19.60 7.66
N ILE A 185 -1.02 18.40 7.92
CA ILE A 185 -0.44 17.47 8.90
C ILE A 185 1.00 17.14 8.52
N ARG A 186 1.90 17.22 9.50
CA ARG A 186 3.32 16.84 9.40
C ARG A 186 3.65 15.59 10.16
N ALA A 187 2.96 15.33 11.26
CA ALA A 187 3.08 14.07 11.95
C ALA A 187 1.77 13.68 12.62
N LEU A 188 1.55 12.38 12.74
CA LEU A 188 0.53 11.75 13.57
C LEU A 188 1.21 10.87 14.63
N LYS A 189 0.72 10.91 15.86
CA LYS A 189 1.13 10.00 16.93
C LYS A 189 -0.07 9.15 17.32
N TYR A 190 0.11 7.84 17.34
CA TYR A 190 -0.85 6.85 17.80
C TYR A 190 -0.39 6.38 19.17
N ASP A 191 -1.20 6.63 20.19
CA ASP A 191 -0.85 6.39 21.58
C ASP A 191 -1.68 5.24 22.15
N PRO A 192 -1.05 4.13 22.61
CA PRO A 192 -1.77 2.98 23.11
C PRO A 192 -2.41 3.22 24.48
N VAL A 193 -1.85 4.13 25.27
CA VAL A 193 -2.30 4.39 26.65
C VAL A 193 -3.55 5.26 26.64
N THR A 194 -3.52 6.34 25.86
CA THR A 194 -4.68 7.22 25.75
C THR A 194 -5.70 6.76 24.72
N GLN A 195 -5.31 5.81 23.84
CA GLN A 195 -6.13 5.30 22.75
C GLN A 195 -6.60 6.42 21.79
N MET A 196 -5.72 7.41 21.59
CA MET A 196 -6.00 8.58 20.77
C MET A 196 -4.95 8.79 19.69
N ILE A 197 -5.38 9.46 18.62
CA ILE A 197 -4.49 10.03 17.60
C ILE A 197 -4.20 11.48 17.98
N TYR A 198 -2.93 11.85 17.91
CA TYR A 198 -2.47 13.23 18.03
C TYR A 198 -1.80 13.68 16.73
N TYR A 199 -1.71 14.99 16.50
CA TYR A 199 -1.10 15.56 15.31
C TYR A 199 -0.13 16.70 15.61
N LYS A 200 0.76 16.96 14.64
CA LYS A 200 1.58 18.18 14.52
C LYS A 200 1.41 18.82 13.14
N LEU A 201 1.49 20.14 13.09
CA LEU A 201 1.48 20.92 11.84
C LEU A 201 2.87 21.42 11.45
N ASN A 202 3.81 21.43 12.40
CA ASN A 202 5.22 21.68 12.16
C ASN A 202 6.08 20.64 12.91
N PHE A 203 7.17 20.19 12.30
CA PHE A 203 8.11 19.27 12.94
C PHE A 203 8.80 19.89 14.17
N LYS A 204 8.92 21.22 14.19
CA LYS A 204 9.52 21.98 15.29
C LYS A 204 8.59 22.17 16.48
N ASP A 205 7.30 21.84 16.36
CA ASP A 205 6.36 21.97 17.46
C ASP A 205 6.78 21.06 18.61
N THR A 206 6.82 21.58 19.83
CA THR A 206 7.22 20.81 21.02
C THR A 206 6.17 19.74 21.34
N PHE A 207 4.89 20.07 21.19
CA PHE A 207 3.78 19.23 21.67
C PHE A 207 2.92 18.68 20.52
N TYR A 208 2.34 17.53 20.78
CA TYR A 208 1.32 16.89 19.94
C TYR A 208 -0.07 17.34 20.42
N LEU A 209 -0.93 17.77 19.49
CA LEU A 209 -2.30 18.15 19.80
C LEU A 209 -3.26 16.97 19.56
N PRO A 210 -4.26 16.73 20.42
CA PRO A 210 -5.19 15.62 20.21
C PRO A 210 -6.06 15.87 18.98
N LEU A 211 -6.18 14.86 18.12
CA LEU A 211 -7.14 14.88 17.03
C LEU A 211 -8.55 14.72 17.61
N THR A 212 -9.47 15.59 17.20
CA THR A 212 -10.82 15.61 17.78
C THR A 212 -11.60 14.35 17.41
N LEU A 213 -12.15 13.67 18.42
CA LEU A 213 -13.13 12.61 18.24
C LEU A 213 -14.56 13.18 18.11
N PRO A 214 -15.45 12.55 17.32
CA PRO A 214 -16.87 12.86 17.36
C PRO A 214 -17.44 12.67 18.78
N ARG A 215 -18.44 13.47 19.15
CA ARG A 215 -19.15 13.28 20.43
C ARG A 215 -19.69 11.84 20.53
N ASN A 216 -19.54 11.22 21.70
CA ASN A 216 -19.98 9.87 22.03
C ASN A 216 -19.27 8.72 21.26
N LYS A 217 -18.13 9.00 20.61
CA LYS A 217 -17.26 7.93 20.10
C LYS A 217 -16.10 7.70 21.06
N TYR A 218 -15.85 6.43 21.34
CA TYR A 218 -14.65 5.93 22.01
C TYR A 218 -13.91 4.96 21.09
N PHE A 219 -12.65 4.69 21.39
CA PHE A 219 -11.88 3.68 20.69
C PHE A 219 -12.41 2.28 21.08
N GLU A 220 -12.60 1.42 20.09
CA GLU A 220 -12.94 0.02 20.29
C GLU A 220 -11.83 -0.80 19.62
N LEU A 221 -11.23 -1.72 20.38
CA LEU A 221 -10.21 -2.61 19.85
C LEU A 221 -10.86 -3.60 18.88
N ILE A 222 -10.31 -3.68 17.67
CA ILE A 222 -10.72 -4.63 16.64
C ILE A 222 -9.65 -5.71 16.58
N GLU A 223 -9.99 -6.91 17.05
CA GLU A 223 -9.07 -8.06 17.03
C GLU A 223 -8.94 -8.66 15.62
N HIS A 224 -10.03 -8.64 14.84
CA HIS A 224 -10.09 -9.32 13.54
C HIS A 224 -10.80 -8.45 12.51
N TYR A 225 -10.12 -8.21 11.39
CA TYR A 225 -10.69 -7.56 10.21
C TYR A 225 -11.15 -8.62 9.20
N PRO A 226 -12.32 -8.45 8.55
CA PRO A 226 -12.78 -9.37 7.53
C PRO A 226 -11.88 -9.30 6.29
N LYS A 227 -11.97 -10.30 5.41
CA LYS A 227 -11.25 -10.28 4.14
C LYS A 227 -11.79 -9.18 3.22
N LEU A 228 -10.89 -8.46 2.57
CA LEU A 228 -11.25 -7.42 1.59
C LEU A 228 -11.86 -8.03 0.33
N TYR A 229 -11.34 -9.19 -0.07
CA TYR A 229 -11.76 -9.90 -1.26
C TYR A 229 -12.15 -11.33 -0.92
N ALA A 230 -13.34 -11.73 -1.34
CA ALA A 230 -13.78 -13.13 -1.24
C ALA A 230 -13.18 -14.02 -2.34
N LYS A 231 -12.82 -13.42 -3.48
CA LYS A 231 -12.21 -14.04 -4.65
C LYS A 231 -11.38 -13.01 -5.42
N GLN A 232 -10.59 -13.47 -6.38
CA GLN A 232 -9.88 -12.58 -7.31
C GLN A 232 -10.83 -11.63 -8.04
N ILE A 233 -10.33 -10.44 -8.36
CA ILE A 233 -11.05 -9.37 -9.05
C ILE A 233 -11.07 -9.68 -10.56
N PRO A 234 -12.26 -9.78 -11.18
CA PRO A 234 -12.34 -10.07 -12.60
C PRO A 234 -11.88 -8.88 -13.45
N LEU A 235 -11.08 -9.15 -14.47
CA LEU A 235 -10.73 -8.22 -15.53
C LEU A 235 -11.95 -7.84 -16.36
N THR A 236 -11.87 -6.69 -17.05
CA THR A 236 -12.84 -6.41 -18.12
C THR A 236 -12.62 -7.38 -19.27
N LEU A 237 -13.71 -7.78 -19.96
CA LEU A 237 -13.62 -8.67 -21.11
C LEU A 237 -12.65 -8.14 -22.19
N SER A 238 -12.69 -6.82 -22.46
CA SER A 238 -11.77 -6.19 -23.42
C SER A 238 -10.30 -6.37 -23.04
N LYS A 239 -9.98 -6.20 -21.76
CA LYS A 239 -8.60 -6.35 -21.28
C LYS A 239 -8.16 -7.80 -21.37
N TRP A 240 -8.99 -8.74 -20.91
CA TRP A 240 -8.68 -10.16 -21.02
C TRP A 240 -8.48 -10.59 -22.48
N THR A 241 -9.33 -10.11 -23.40
CA THR A 241 -9.19 -10.37 -24.84
C THR A 241 -7.86 -9.87 -25.39
N ASP A 242 -7.41 -8.69 -24.97
CA ASP A 242 -6.10 -8.16 -25.37
C ASP A 242 -4.94 -8.95 -24.77
N LEU A 243 -5.07 -9.44 -23.53
CA LEU A 243 -4.08 -10.35 -22.93
C LEU A 243 -4.00 -11.67 -23.69
N GLN A 244 -5.12 -12.22 -24.14
CA GLN A 244 -5.14 -13.43 -24.97
C GLN A 244 -4.45 -13.22 -26.33
N LYS A 245 -4.55 -12.02 -26.93
CA LYS A 245 -3.77 -11.68 -28.12
C LYS A 245 -2.27 -11.59 -27.83
N LEU A 246 -1.90 -10.96 -26.71
CA LEU A 246 -0.50 -10.82 -26.27
C LEU A 246 0.12 -12.17 -25.90
N LYS A 247 -0.66 -13.10 -25.36
CA LYS A 247 -0.24 -14.46 -25.01
C LYS A 247 0.48 -15.17 -26.15
N HIS A 248 0.05 -14.98 -27.40
CA HIS A 248 0.68 -15.59 -28.57
C HIS A 248 2.14 -15.19 -28.84
N VAL A 249 2.63 -14.10 -28.22
CA VAL A 249 4.04 -13.68 -28.33
C VAL A 249 4.85 -13.97 -27.07
N LEU A 250 4.23 -14.62 -26.08
CA LEU A 250 4.88 -15.05 -24.84
C LEU A 250 5.28 -16.54 -24.95
N PRO A 251 6.18 -17.02 -24.08
CA PRO A 251 6.48 -18.44 -23.98
C PRO A 251 5.24 -19.28 -23.64
N VAL A 252 5.10 -20.43 -24.29
CA VAL A 252 3.91 -21.32 -24.20
C VAL A 252 3.65 -21.83 -22.78
N ASP A 253 4.68 -21.95 -21.95
CA ASP A 253 4.57 -22.33 -20.55
C ASP A 253 3.89 -21.27 -19.67
N THR A 254 3.66 -20.06 -20.20
CA THR A 254 2.90 -18.99 -19.52
C THR A 254 1.40 -19.02 -19.82
N ASP A 255 0.95 -19.83 -20.79
CA ASP A 255 -0.43 -19.80 -21.28
C ASP A 255 -1.45 -20.07 -20.17
N ALA A 256 -1.19 -21.08 -19.34
CA ALA A 256 -2.07 -21.49 -18.25
C ALA A 256 -2.37 -20.34 -17.27
N PHE A 257 -1.38 -19.46 -17.03
CA PHE A 257 -1.59 -18.29 -16.19
C PHE A 257 -2.61 -17.34 -16.81
N TYR A 258 -2.42 -16.96 -18.07
CA TYR A 258 -3.31 -16.01 -18.76
C TYR A 258 -4.72 -16.56 -18.97
N ASP A 259 -4.83 -17.87 -19.22
CA ASP A 259 -6.12 -18.55 -19.40
C ASP A 259 -6.92 -18.66 -18.10
N SER A 260 -6.23 -18.72 -16.96
CA SER A 260 -6.87 -18.76 -15.64
C SER A 260 -7.32 -17.40 -15.09
N LEU A 261 -6.94 -16.28 -15.75
CA LEU A 261 -7.26 -14.94 -15.23
C LEU A 261 -8.79 -14.73 -15.21
N PRO A 262 -9.37 -14.34 -14.06
CA PRO A 262 -10.81 -14.09 -13.98
C PRO A 262 -11.18 -12.89 -14.86
N HIS A 263 -12.31 -12.97 -15.54
CA HIS A 263 -12.81 -11.89 -16.37
C HIS A 263 -14.33 -11.83 -16.38
N ALA A 264 -14.88 -10.68 -16.75
CA ALA A 264 -16.29 -10.53 -17.02
C ALA A 264 -16.69 -11.22 -18.34
N ASP A 265 -17.92 -11.70 -18.44
CA ASP A 265 -18.44 -12.35 -19.65
C ASP A 265 -18.91 -11.36 -20.72
N THR A 266 -19.15 -10.11 -20.33
CA THR A 266 -19.71 -9.08 -21.22
C THR A 266 -18.85 -7.83 -21.27
N LEU A 267 -18.84 -7.16 -22.42
CA LEU A 267 -18.20 -5.84 -22.57
C LEU A 267 -18.85 -4.81 -21.64
N LYS A 268 -18.02 -3.94 -21.06
CA LYS A 268 -18.49 -2.86 -20.19
C LYS A 268 -19.32 -1.88 -21.03
N GLN A 269 -20.63 -1.82 -20.79
CA GLN A 269 -21.49 -0.85 -21.48
C GLN A 269 -21.01 0.57 -21.16
N ARG A 270 -20.88 1.41 -22.20
CA ARG A 270 -20.60 2.83 -22.00
C ARG A 270 -21.82 3.43 -21.28
N LYS A 271 -21.63 3.96 -20.08
CA LYS A 271 -22.65 4.81 -19.47
C LYS A 271 -22.83 6.02 -20.38
N HIS A 272 -23.94 6.12 -21.09
CA HIS A 272 -24.33 7.38 -21.71
C HIS A 272 -24.48 8.39 -20.57
N GLN A 273 -23.54 9.33 -20.46
CA GLN A 273 -23.78 10.56 -19.72
C GLN A 273 -24.87 11.28 -20.50
N GLY A 274 -26.08 11.29 -19.94
CA GLY A 274 -27.15 12.12 -20.43
C GLY A 274 -26.68 13.57 -20.47
N ILE A 275 -26.92 14.20 -21.62
CA ILE A 275 -26.79 15.65 -21.84
C ILE A 275 -27.80 16.35 -20.92
#